data_AF-A0A6V7VMR7-F1
#
_entry.id   AF-A0A6V7VMR7-F1
#
_cell.length_a   1.000
_cell.length_b   1.000
_cell.length_c   1.000
_cell.angle_alpha   90.00
_cell.angle_beta   90.00
_cell.angle_gamma   90.00
#
_symmetry.space_group_name_H-M   'P 1'
#
loop_
_entity.id
_entity.type
_entity.pdbx_description
1 polymer ?
#
loop_
_entity_poly.entity_id
_entity_poly.type
_entity_poly.pdbx_seq_one_letter_code
_entity_poly.pdbx_strand_id
1 'polypeptide(L)'
;MTPNLNQQQIIDIAKAVAEILKPTITEIVKTTISEIFKQQSNPPNDSSTINTPWGCPPLNIYSSSLSSQCQIAQTINNAIINSETIKAKSLRAVIEKLPEVNDEGMVRSLVKECGLEDKVDFTGIHRHPPHKNNKSNKPRILKIPFSDTRSRDTFLYSFRKCVKSLPNVPKNITARRDMTQYELNILYNLRKQAYDLNVRENLFKYFVVDLEIRKMSHPKPLKEKKVSA
;
A
#
# COMPACT_ATOMS: atom_id res chain seq x y z
N MET A 1 27.43 -42.26 -30.91
CA MET A 1 27.90 -40.86 -30.98
C MET A 1 26.68 -39.96 -30.89
N THR A 2 26.44 -39.32 -29.75
CA THR A 2 25.38 -38.30 -29.64
C THR A 2 25.89 -37.02 -30.32
N PRO A 3 25.14 -36.44 -31.28
CA PRO A 3 25.54 -35.18 -31.89
C PRO A 3 25.52 -34.09 -30.82
N ASN A 4 26.66 -33.45 -30.59
CA ASN A 4 26.77 -32.35 -29.65
C ASN A 4 26.22 -31.10 -30.34
N LEU A 5 25.02 -30.66 -29.94
CA LEU A 5 24.36 -29.49 -30.50
C LEU A 5 25.18 -28.24 -30.19
N ASN A 6 25.45 -27.43 -31.21
CA ASN A 6 26.14 -26.16 -31.00
C ASN A 6 25.20 -25.13 -30.34
N GLN A 7 25.78 -24.09 -29.75
CA GLN A 7 25.03 -23.06 -29.01
C GLN A 7 23.97 -22.35 -29.87
N GLN A 8 24.23 -22.15 -31.17
CA GLN A 8 23.28 -21.53 -32.09
C GLN A 8 22.07 -22.43 -32.34
N GLN A 9 22.29 -23.74 -32.50
CA GLN A 9 21.24 -24.74 -32.65
C GLN A 9 20.36 -24.81 -31.39
N ILE A 10 20.95 -24.69 -30.21
CA ILE A 10 20.19 -24.63 -28.94
C ILE A 10 19.29 -23.39 -28.90
N ILE A 11 19.80 -22.23 -29.31
CA ILE A 11 19.03 -20.98 -29.35
C ILE A 11 17.87 -21.08 -30.36
N ASP A 12 18.11 -21.65 -31.53
CA ASP A 12 17.09 -21.76 -32.58
C ASP A 12 16.00 -22.76 -32.19
N ILE A 13 16.36 -23.87 -31.53
CA ILE A 13 15.40 -24.80 -30.92
C ILE A 13 14.57 -24.10 -29.85
N ALA A 14 15.20 -23.33 -28.95
CA ALA A 14 14.49 -22.60 -27.90
C ALA A 14 13.47 -21.59 -28.47
N LYS A 15 13.83 -20.88 -29.55
CA LYS A 15 12.92 -19.96 -30.27
C LYS A 15 11.76 -20.70 -30.92
N ALA A 16 12.03 -21.83 -31.58
CA ALA A 16 10.99 -22.64 -32.20
C ALA A 16 10.00 -23.19 -31.16
N VAL A 17 10.51 -23.69 -30.04
CA VAL A 17 9.68 -24.14 -28.91
C VAL A 17 8.82 -23.00 -28.36
N ALA A 18 9.38 -21.79 -28.20
CA ALA A 18 8.64 -20.63 -27.73
C ALA A 18 7.49 -20.23 -28.68
N GLU A 19 7.71 -20.24 -30.00
CA GLU A 19 6.66 -19.96 -30.98
C GLU A 19 5.59 -21.05 -31.04
N ILE A 20 5.96 -22.33 -30.85
CA ILE A 20 5.00 -23.44 -30.77
C ILE A 20 4.12 -23.33 -29.51
N LEU A 21 4.68 -22.90 -28.38
CA LEU A 21 3.96 -22.78 -27.11
C LEU A 21 3.09 -21.51 -27.03
N LYS A 22 3.40 -20.49 -27.83
CA LYS A 22 2.69 -19.20 -27.87
C LYS A 22 1.17 -19.32 -28.05
N PRO A 23 0.62 -20.10 -29.02
CA PRO A 23 -0.83 -20.29 -29.13
C PRO A 23 -1.44 -20.95 -27.90
N THR A 24 -0.78 -21.96 -27.32
CA THR A 24 -1.25 -22.66 -26.11
C THR A 24 -1.28 -21.73 -24.90
N ILE A 25 -0.21 -20.95 -24.69
CA ILE A 25 -0.16 -19.93 -23.62
C ILE A 25 -1.26 -18.90 -23.84
N THR A 26 -1.48 -18.47 -25.09
CA THR A 26 -2.54 -17.51 -25.42
C THR A 26 -3.92 -18.06 -25.12
N GLU A 27 -4.17 -19.33 -25.41
CA GLU A 27 -5.44 -20.01 -25.13
C GLU A 27 -5.68 -20.18 -23.62
N ILE A 28 -4.66 -20.62 -22.88
CA ILE A 28 -4.72 -20.73 -21.41
C ILE A 28 -5.08 -19.37 -20.80
N VAL A 29 -4.39 -18.30 -21.21
CA VAL A 29 -4.67 -16.93 -20.72
C VAL A 29 -6.09 -16.51 -21.05
N LYS A 30 -6.58 -16.76 -22.28
CA LYS A 30 -7.97 -16.43 -22.69
C LYS A 30 -9.02 -17.18 -21.85
N THR A 31 -8.79 -18.47 -21.60
CA THR A 31 -9.69 -19.31 -20.82
C THR A 31 -9.73 -18.88 -19.37
N THR A 32 -8.56 -18.66 -18.74
CA THR A 32 -8.47 -18.17 -17.36
C THR A 32 -9.14 -16.82 -17.20
N ILE A 33 -8.95 -15.88 -18.15
CA ILE A 33 -9.63 -14.59 -18.13
C ILE A 33 -11.15 -14.78 -18.21
N SER A 34 -11.63 -15.65 -19.09
CA SER A 34 -13.05 -15.93 -19.27
C SER A 34 -13.69 -16.58 -18.03
N GLU A 35 -12.97 -17.44 -17.31
CA GLU A 35 -13.40 -18.02 -16.03
C GLU A 35 -13.49 -16.98 -14.92
N ILE A 36 -12.51 -16.08 -14.81
CA ILE A 36 -12.53 -14.97 -13.85
C ILE A 36 -13.76 -14.08 -14.08
N PHE A 37 -14.10 -13.78 -15.33
CA PHE A 37 -15.29 -12.98 -15.66
C PHE A 37 -16.61 -13.71 -15.33
N LYS A 38 -16.70 -15.03 -15.56
CA LYS A 38 -17.87 -15.83 -15.15
C LYS A 38 -18.08 -15.84 -13.63
N GLN A 39 -17.01 -15.75 -12.85
CA GLN A 39 -17.10 -15.67 -11.38
C GLN A 39 -17.56 -14.29 -10.88
N GLN A 40 -17.42 -13.23 -11.68
CA GLN A 40 -17.84 -11.87 -11.34
C GLN A 40 -19.28 -11.52 -11.76
N SER A 41 -19.95 -12.36 -12.56
CA SER A 41 -21.31 -12.09 -13.06
C SER A 41 -22.44 -12.50 -12.11
N ASN A 42 -22.17 -12.85 -10.86
CA ASN A 42 -23.21 -12.94 -9.84
C ASN A 42 -23.42 -11.55 -9.22
N PRO A 43 -24.55 -10.88 -9.44
CA PRO A 43 -24.78 -9.57 -8.86
C PRO A 43 -24.96 -9.71 -7.34
N PRO A 44 -24.26 -8.92 -6.51
CA PRO A 44 -24.72 -8.68 -5.15
C PRO A 44 -25.97 -7.81 -5.23
N ASN A 45 -27.12 -8.36 -4.87
CA ASN A 45 -28.27 -7.58 -4.46
C ASN A 45 -27.86 -6.79 -3.21
N ASP A 46 -27.46 -5.53 -3.37
CA ASP A 46 -27.65 -4.48 -2.37
C ASP A 46 -27.29 -3.12 -2.95
N SER A 47 -28.32 -2.41 -3.40
CA SER A 47 -28.26 -0.98 -3.72
C SER A 47 -28.07 -0.19 -2.44
N SER A 48 -26.83 0.12 -2.07
CA SER A 48 -26.53 1.17 -1.10
C SER A 48 -25.54 2.18 -1.70
N THR A 49 -26.05 3.36 -2.02
CA THR A 49 -25.27 4.54 -2.39
C THR A 49 -24.44 5.00 -1.19
N ILE A 50 -23.16 4.63 -1.17
CA ILE A 50 -22.20 5.15 -0.19
C ILE A 50 -21.77 6.54 -0.63
N ASN A 51 -22.39 7.58 -0.07
CA ASN A 51 -21.85 8.94 -0.09
C ASN A 51 -20.51 8.94 0.65
N THR A 52 -19.41 9.10 -0.08
CA THR A 52 -18.09 9.36 0.53
C THR A 52 -17.87 10.87 0.64
N PRO A 53 -17.51 11.39 1.82
CA PRO A 53 -17.05 12.77 1.93
C PRO A 53 -15.64 12.83 1.33
N TRP A 54 -15.38 13.89 0.56
CA TRP A 54 -14.11 14.20 -0.13
C TRP A 54 -13.92 13.58 -1.53
N GLY A 55 -14.74 14.02 -2.47
CA GLY A 55 -14.29 14.49 -3.79
C GLY A 55 -13.43 13.54 -4.65
N CYS A 56 -13.64 12.24 -4.60
CA CYS A 56 -13.17 11.35 -5.67
C CYS A 56 -14.07 11.52 -6.90
N PRO A 57 -13.52 11.52 -8.13
CA PRO A 57 -14.33 11.22 -9.31
C PRO A 57 -14.93 9.82 -9.11
N PRO A 58 -16.19 9.57 -9.48
CA PRO A 58 -16.72 8.23 -9.52
C PRO A 58 -15.82 7.39 -10.45
N LEU A 59 -15.49 6.16 -10.03
CA LEU A 59 -14.99 5.16 -10.97
C LEU A 59 -16.07 5.03 -12.03
N ASN A 60 -15.80 5.53 -13.23
CA ASN A 60 -16.71 5.46 -14.35
C ASN A 60 -16.80 4.00 -14.80
N ILE A 61 -17.67 3.22 -14.17
CA ILE A 61 -18.07 1.89 -14.60
C ILE A 61 -19.31 2.02 -15.48
N TYR A 62 -19.33 2.94 -16.45
CA TYR A 62 -20.30 2.89 -17.55
C TYR A 62 -19.71 3.57 -18.80
N SER A 63 -19.12 2.76 -19.68
CA SER A 63 -19.09 3.06 -21.11
C SER A 63 -19.75 1.92 -21.87
N SER A 64 -21.07 1.95 -21.95
CA SER A 64 -21.92 1.01 -22.68
C SER A 64 -21.82 1.20 -24.21
N SER A 65 -20.61 1.26 -24.77
CA SER A 65 -20.38 1.18 -26.22
C SER A 65 -18.95 0.83 -26.66
N LEU A 66 -18.07 0.38 -25.76
CA LEU A 66 -16.73 -0.05 -26.17
C LEU A 66 -16.75 -1.53 -26.58
N SER A 67 -16.18 -1.84 -27.75
CA SER A 67 -16.01 -3.22 -28.22
C SER A 67 -15.33 -4.07 -27.14
N SER A 68 -15.69 -5.35 -27.03
CA SER A 68 -15.19 -6.24 -25.98
C SER A 68 -13.64 -6.29 -25.92
N GLN A 69 -12.97 -6.08 -27.06
CA GLN A 69 -11.51 -5.96 -27.15
C GLN A 69 -10.97 -4.71 -26.43
N CYS A 70 -11.67 -3.58 -26.48
CA CYS A 70 -11.29 -2.34 -25.82
C CYS A 70 -11.48 -2.43 -24.29
N GLN A 71 -12.52 -3.13 -23.82
CA GLN A 71 -12.74 -3.39 -22.38
C GLN A 71 -11.67 -4.31 -21.79
N ILE A 72 -11.25 -5.33 -22.53
CA ILE A 72 -10.14 -6.22 -22.13
C ILE A 72 -8.84 -5.44 -22.04
N ALA A 73 -8.51 -4.63 -23.05
CA ALA A 73 -7.31 -3.79 -23.04
C ALA A 73 -7.30 -2.80 -21.86
N GLN A 74 -8.44 -2.17 -21.56
CA GLN A 74 -8.59 -1.29 -20.40
C GLN A 74 -8.39 -2.04 -19.08
N THR A 75 -8.97 -3.23 -18.94
CA THR A 75 -8.83 -4.05 -17.72
C THR A 75 -7.37 -4.47 -17.51
N ILE A 76 -6.68 -4.90 -18.56
CA ILE A 76 -5.26 -5.26 -18.52
C ILE A 76 -4.41 -4.03 -18.15
N ASN A 77 -4.64 -2.89 -18.80
CA ASN A 77 -3.91 -1.65 -18.49
C ASN A 77 -4.14 -1.21 -17.04
N ASN A 78 -5.38 -1.29 -16.54
CA ASN A 78 -5.69 -0.98 -15.15
C ASN A 78 -4.99 -1.94 -14.18
N ALA A 79 -4.95 -3.24 -14.50
CA ALA A 79 -4.23 -4.24 -13.70
C ALA A 79 -2.72 -3.97 -13.66
N ILE A 80 -2.13 -3.61 -14.81
CA ILE A 80 -0.72 -3.24 -14.92
C ILE A 80 -0.43 -1.99 -14.08
N ILE A 81 -1.18 -0.90 -14.28
CA ILE A 81 -1.03 0.36 -13.52
C ILE A 81 -1.17 0.11 -12.02
N ASN A 82 -2.15 -0.72 -11.62
CA ASN A 82 -2.33 -1.09 -10.22
C ASN A 82 -1.13 -1.88 -9.68
N SER A 83 -0.60 -2.83 -10.46
CA SER A 83 0.59 -3.61 -10.06
C SER A 83 1.83 -2.74 -9.87
N GLU A 84 2.07 -1.78 -10.77
CA GLU A 84 3.17 -0.82 -10.67
C GLU A 84 2.98 0.11 -9.48
N THR A 85 1.76 0.58 -9.25
CA THR A 85 1.43 1.43 -8.11
C THR A 85 1.64 0.69 -6.78
N ILE A 86 1.21 -0.58 -6.70
CA ILE A 86 1.43 -1.43 -5.53
C ILE A 86 2.93 -1.62 -5.29
N LYS A 87 3.70 -1.89 -6.34
CA LYS A 87 5.16 -2.04 -6.26
C LYS A 87 5.85 -0.75 -5.82
N ALA A 88 5.46 0.41 -6.37
CA ALA A 88 6.03 1.69 -5.97
C ALA A 88 5.70 2.05 -4.51
N LYS A 89 4.50 1.70 -4.04
CA LYS A 89 4.07 1.91 -2.65
C LYS A 89 4.73 0.96 -1.67
N SER A 90 4.99 -0.29 -2.06
CA SER A 90 5.64 -1.28 -1.19
C SER A 90 7.08 -0.89 -0.80
N LEU A 91 7.71 -0.02 -1.58
CA LEU A 91 9.03 0.55 -1.32
C LEU A 91 9.00 1.84 -0.47
N ARG A 92 7.82 2.31 -0.05
CA ARG A 92 7.68 3.60 0.66
C ARG A 92 7.20 3.41 2.09
N ALA A 93 7.78 4.20 3.00
CA ALA A 93 7.24 4.44 4.32
C ALA A 93 6.56 5.80 4.38
N VAL A 94 5.63 5.93 5.33
CA VAL A 94 4.93 7.17 5.63
C VAL A 94 5.16 7.52 7.09
N ILE A 95 5.64 8.73 7.36
CA ILE A 95 5.66 9.32 8.70
C ILE A 95 4.47 10.27 8.84
N GLU A 96 3.68 10.08 9.90
CA GLU A 96 2.56 10.92 10.28
C GLU A 96 2.92 11.81 11.47
N LYS A 97 2.31 13.00 11.53
CA LYS A 97 2.44 13.99 12.62
C LYS A 97 3.84 14.59 12.80
N LEU A 98 4.74 14.38 11.84
CA LEU A 98 6.05 15.04 11.84
C LEU A 98 5.89 16.53 11.51
N PRO A 99 6.44 17.46 12.31
CA PRO A 99 6.42 18.90 12.03
C PRO A 99 7.02 19.23 10.66
N GLU A 100 6.44 20.22 9.97
CA GLU A 100 6.90 20.69 8.65
C GLU A 100 7.95 21.80 8.82
N VAL A 101 9.18 21.41 9.17
CA VAL A 101 10.30 22.36 9.41
C VAL A 101 11.54 21.99 8.60
N ASN A 102 12.12 20.82 8.85
CA ASN A 102 13.31 20.32 8.16
C ASN A 102 13.16 18.83 7.86
N ASP A 103 12.42 18.52 6.80
CA ASP A 103 12.06 17.14 6.46
C ASP A 103 13.28 16.29 6.16
N GLU A 104 14.18 16.79 5.31
CA GLU A 104 15.37 16.04 4.91
C GLU A 104 16.32 15.78 6.09
N GLY A 105 16.61 16.81 6.91
CA GLY A 105 17.49 16.66 8.07
C GLY A 105 16.92 15.72 9.14
N MET A 106 15.60 15.76 9.35
CA MET A 106 14.92 14.84 10.26
C MET A 106 14.96 13.40 9.74
N VAL A 107 14.73 13.20 8.43
CA VAL A 107 14.81 11.86 7.82
C VAL A 107 16.23 11.34 7.86
N ARG A 108 17.25 12.14 7.54
CA ARG A 108 18.67 11.73 7.66
C ARG A 108 18.99 11.27 9.08
N SER A 109 18.56 12.01 10.09
CA SER A 109 18.78 11.64 11.50
C SER A 109 18.12 10.30 11.86
N LEU A 110 16.87 10.09 11.43
CA LEU A 110 16.13 8.85 11.68
C LEU A 110 16.75 7.65 10.96
N VAL A 111 17.13 7.83 9.70
CA VAL A 111 17.67 6.78 8.84
C VAL A 111 19.07 6.39 9.27
N LYS A 112 19.89 7.37 9.68
CA LYS A 112 21.21 7.15 10.30
C LYS A 112 21.13 6.32 11.56
N GLU A 113 20.22 6.70 12.47
CA GLU A 113 20.00 5.97 13.72
C GLU A 113 19.54 4.52 13.47
N CYS A 114 18.81 4.30 12.38
CA CYS A 114 18.37 2.97 11.98
C CYS A 114 19.40 2.25 11.07
N GLY A 115 20.54 2.85 10.72
CA GLY A 115 21.61 2.24 9.92
C GLY A 115 21.28 2.04 8.43
N LEU A 116 20.48 2.95 7.84
CA LEU A 116 19.90 2.77 6.49
C LEU A 116 20.21 3.92 5.51
N GLU A 117 21.29 4.69 5.75
CA GLU A 117 21.59 5.93 5.00
C GLU A 117 21.69 5.69 3.48
N ASP A 118 22.33 4.59 3.07
CA ASP A 118 22.51 4.22 1.66
C ASP A 118 21.28 3.55 1.01
N LYS A 119 20.18 3.41 1.76
CA LYS A 119 18.96 2.69 1.33
C LYS A 119 17.78 3.61 1.09
N VAL A 120 17.95 4.91 1.28
CA VAL A 120 16.90 5.91 1.13
C VAL A 120 17.22 6.81 -0.06
N ASP A 121 16.23 6.99 -0.94
CA ASP A 121 16.31 8.00 -1.99
C ASP A 121 15.84 9.34 -1.42
N PHE A 122 16.80 10.18 -1.02
CA PHE A 122 16.50 11.49 -0.46
C PHE A 122 15.82 12.44 -1.45
N THR A 123 15.99 12.24 -2.77
CA THR A 123 15.37 13.08 -3.79
C THR A 123 13.87 12.85 -3.93
N GLY A 124 13.42 11.64 -3.63
CA GLY A 124 12.01 11.26 -3.68
C GLY A 124 11.24 11.53 -2.37
N ILE A 125 11.87 12.13 -1.35
CA ILE A 125 11.20 12.52 -0.10
C ILE A 125 10.28 13.69 -0.36
N HIS A 126 9.01 13.55 0.00
CA HIS A 126 8.03 14.62 -0.19
C HIS A 126 6.85 14.52 0.77
N ARG A 127 6.20 15.65 1.02
CA ARG A 127 4.94 15.73 1.78
C ARG A 127 3.75 15.42 0.89
N HIS A 128 2.73 14.78 1.47
CA HIS A 128 1.45 14.54 0.81
C HIS A 128 0.28 15.03 1.69
N PRO A 129 -0.70 15.77 1.12
CA PRO A 129 -0.75 16.29 -0.25
C PRO A 129 0.36 17.33 -0.56
N PRO A 130 0.68 17.60 -1.84
CA PRO A 130 1.78 18.53 -2.21
C PRO A 130 1.60 19.96 -1.68
N HIS A 131 0.36 20.37 -1.43
CA HIS A 131 0.02 21.67 -0.84
C HIS A 131 -0.75 21.47 0.46
N LYS A 132 -0.44 22.29 1.46
CA LYS A 132 -1.14 22.26 2.74
C LYS A 132 -2.50 22.90 2.59
N ASN A 133 -3.54 22.23 3.09
CA ASN A 133 -4.85 22.84 3.22
C ASN A 133 -4.82 23.85 4.36
N ASN A 134 -5.06 25.13 4.06
CA ASN A 134 -5.07 26.22 5.06
C ASN A 134 -6.07 25.99 6.21
N LYS A 135 -7.09 25.15 6.00
CA LYS A 135 -8.09 24.78 7.02
C LYS A 135 -7.60 23.69 8.00
N SER A 136 -6.44 23.07 7.75
CA SER A 136 -5.91 21.99 8.57
C SER A 136 -4.61 22.38 9.26
N ASN A 137 -4.64 22.44 10.59
CA ASN A 137 -3.44 22.59 11.41
C ASN A 137 -2.61 21.31 11.52
N LYS A 138 -3.14 20.16 11.06
CA LYS A 138 -2.42 18.88 11.09
C LYS A 138 -1.25 18.90 10.09
N PRO A 139 -0.06 18.45 10.50
CA PRO A 139 1.05 18.28 9.57
C PRO A 139 0.70 17.27 8.48
N ARG A 140 1.15 17.56 7.26
CA ARG A 140 1.04 16.63 6.13
C ARG A 140 1.87 15.39 6.37
N ILE A 141 1.48 14.26 5.79
CA ILE A 141 2.27 13.04 5.90
C ILE A 141 3.56 13.19 5.08
N LEU A 142 4.67 12.62 5.57
CA LEU A 142 5.95 12.59 4.86
C LEU A 142 6.16 11.20 4.26
N LYS A 143 6.42 11.14 2.96
CA LYS A 143 6.70 9.89 2.24
C LYS A 143 8.20 9.73 2.07
N ILE A 144 8.71 8.54 2.37
CA ILE A 144 10.12 8.19 2.33
C ILE A 144 10.28 6.97 1.42
N PRO A 145 10.94 7.10 0.25
CA PRO A 145 11.24 5.98 -0.62
C PRO A 145 12.50 5.24 -0.17
N PHE A 146 12.45 3.92 -0.27
CA PHE A 146 13.57 3.02 -0.01
C PHE A 146 13.96 2.26 -1.28
N SER A 147 15.21 1.80 -1.36
CA SER A 147 15.72 0.96 -2.45
C SER A 147 15.02 -0.38 -2.55
N ASP A 148 14.59 -0.93 -1.41
CA ASP A 148 14.03 -2.27 -1.30
C ASP A 148 13.04 -2.37 -0.12
N THR A 149 12.18 -3.39 -0.19
CA THR A 149 11.13 -3.62 0.82
C THR A 149 11.71 -3.98 2.18
N ARG A 150 12.83 -4.70 2.24
CA ARG A 150 13.46 -5.15 3.48
C ARG A 150 14.00 -3.95 4.27
N SER A 151 14.70 -3.03 3.62
CA SER A 151 15.18 -1.79 4.23
C SER A 151 14.02 -0.95 4.79
N ARG A 152 12.92 -0.85 4.03
CA ARG A 152 11.69 -0.18 4.48
C ARG A 152 11.07 -0.86 5.71
N ASP A 153 11.04 -2.19 5.76
CA ASP A 153 10.55 -2.96 6.90
C ASP A 153 11.46 -2.81 8.13
N THR A 154 12.79 -2.87 7.94
CA THR A 154 13.77 -2.62 8.99
C THR A 154 13.63 -1.22 9.58
N PHE A 155 13.38 -0.21 8.74
CA PHE A 155 13.08 1.14 9.18
C PHE A 155 11.82 1.18 10.05
N LEU A 156 10.70 0.60 9.59
CA LEU A 156 9.43 0.60 10.33
C LEU A 156 9.53 -0.13 11.68
N TYR A 157 10.25 -1.24 11.72
CA TYR A 157 10.51 -2.01 12.94
C TYR A 157 11.33 -1.20 13.96
N SER A 158 12.39 -0.56 13.50
CA SER A 158 13.33 0.19 14.36
C SER A 158 12.84 1.60 14.70
N PHE A 159 11.87 2.12 13.95
CA PHE A 159 11.40 3.51 14.01
C PHE A 159 11.10 3.98 15.43
N ARG A 160 10.33 3.20 16.21
CA ARG A 160 9.95 3.59 17.58
C ARG A 160 11.15 3.71 18.52
N LYS A 161 12.22 2.95 18.27
CA LYS A 161 13.47 3.03 19.03
C LYS A 161 14.27 4.26 18.57
N CYS A 162 14.47 4.41 17.26
CA CYS A 162 15.21 5.53 16.65
C CYS A 162 14.59 6.89 17.04
N VAL A 163 13.25 7.02 17.04
CA VAL A 163 12.57 8.26 17.44
C VAL A 163 12.80 8.63 18.90
N LYS A 164 12.97 7.64 19.79
CA LYS A 164 13.18 7.91 21.22
C LYS A 164 14.60 8.39 21.53
N SER A 165 15.59 7.98 20.75
CA SER A 165 16.97 8.43 20.91
C SER A 165 17.18 9.86 20.39
N LEU A 166 16.32 10.35 19.50
CA LEU A 166 16.43 11.70 18.93
C LEU A 166 15.73 12.75 19.82
N PRO A 167 16.46 13.77 20.33
CA PRO A 167 15.90 14.76 21.26
C PRO A 167 14.91 15.73 20.59
N ASN A 168 15.09 16.02 19.29
CA ASN A 168 14.35 17.06 18.57
C ASN A 168 13.15 16.51 17.77
N VAL A 169 12.79 15.24 17.97
CA VAL A 169 11.70 14.59 17.24
C VAL A 169 10.51 14.39 18.18
N PRO A 170 9.29 14.85 17.82
CA PRO A 170 8.12 14.68 18.67
C PRO A 170 7.83 13.19 18.94
N LYS A 171 7.60 12.85 20.20
CA LYS A 171 7.40 11.44 20.62
C LYS A 171 6.08 10.82 20.14
N ASN A 172 5.15 11.63 19.65
CA ASN A 172 3.83 11.19 19.19
C ASN A 172 3.77 10.92 17.67
N ILE A 173 4.90 10.96 16.96
CA ILE A 173 4.95 10.59 15.55
C ILE A 173 4.80 9.09 15.37
N THR A 174 4.26 8.71 14.22
CA THR A 174 4.03 7.31 13.87
C THR A 174 4.48 7.06 12.45
N ALA A 175 5.08 5.90 12.20
CA ALA A 175 5.42 5.44 10.86
C ALA A 175 4.57 4.23 10.48
N ARG A 176 4.29 4.10 9.18
CA ARG A 176 3.61 2.93 8.58
C ARG A 176 4.04 2.76 7.13
N ARG A 177 3.61 1.66 6.51
CA ARG A 177 3.72 1.44 5.07
C ARG A 177 2.90 2.48 4.28
N ASP A 178 3.38 2.89 3.11
CA ASP A 178 2.52 3.57 2.16
C ASP A 178 1.52 2.56 1.60
N MET A 179 0.24 2.84 1.78
CA MET A 179 -0.85 1.90 1.49
C MET A 179 -1.65 2.38 0.29
N THR A 180 -2.25 1.44 -0.41
CA THR A 180 -3.30 1.70 -1.39
C THR A 180 -4.54 2.26 -0.71
N GLN A 181 -5.43 2.89 -1.48
CA GLN A 181 -6.69 3.39 -0.94
C GLN A 181 -7.56 2.24 -0.38
N TYR A 182 -7.51 1.09 -1.04
CA TYR A 182 -8.17 -0.13 -0.60
C TYR A 182 -7.64 -0.62 0.77
N GLU A 183 -6.33 -0.74 0.92
CA GLU A 183 -5.71 -1.11 2.20
C GLU A 183 -6.01 -0.07 3.30
N LEU A 184 -6.01 1.23 2.97
CA LEU A 184 -6.39 2.27 3.92
C LEU A 184 -7.84 2.13 4.38
N ASN A 185 -8.77 1.80 3.48
CA ASN A 185 -10.17 1.56 3.83
C ASN A 185 -10.30 0.38 4.82
N ILE A 186 -9.62 -0.73 4.53
CA ILE A 186 -9.55 -1.88 5.43
C ILE A 186 -8.99 -1.44 6.80
N LEU A 187 -7.88 -0.70 6.81
CA LEU A 187 -7.25 -0.21 8.03
C LEU A 187 -8.20 0.65 8.88
N TYR A 188 -8.97 1.54 8.25
CA TYR A 188 -9.95 2.37 8.95
C TYR A 188 -11.07 1.53 9.57
N ASN A 189 -11.60 0.56 8.82
CA ASN A 189 -12.63 -0.36 9.32
C ASN A 189 -12.13 -1.19 10.51
N LEU A 190 -10.93 -1.75 10.42
CA LEU A 190 -10.33 -2.51 11.51
C LEU A 190 -10.06 -1.64 12.75
N ARG A 191 -9.62 -0.40 12.56
CA ARG A 191 -9.40 0.55 13.67
C ARG A 191 -10.72 0.90 14.36
N LYS A 192 -11.80 1.08 13.59
CA LYS A 192 -13.14 1.28 14.13
C LYS A 192 -13.60 0.06 14.92
N GLN A 193 -13.47 -1.14 14.36
CA GLN A 193 -13.83 -2.38 15.05
C GLN A 193 -13.04 -2.59 16.35
N ALA A 194 -11.73 -2.36 16.33
CA ALA A 194 -10.88 -2.44 17.52
C ALA A 194 -11.30 -1.42 18.60
N TYR A 195 -11.66 -0.20 18.19
CA TYR A 195 -12.20 0.81 19.10
C TYR A 195 -13.53 0.35 19.71
N ASP A 196 -14.47 -0.12 18.89
CA ASP A 196 -15.79 -0.60 19.34
C ASP A 196 -15.66 -1.78 20.32
N LEU A 197 -14.68 -2.68 20.09
CA LEU A 197 -14.33 -3.77 21.01
C LEU A 197 -13.77 -3.24 22.35
N ASN A 198 -12.87 -2.26 22.30
CA ASN A 198 -12.29 -1.66 23.52
C ASN A 198 -13.34 -0.92 24.36
N VAL A 199 -14.27 -0.21 23.71
CA VAL A 199 -15.38 0.46 24.39
C VAL A 199 -16.29 -0.56 25.07
N ARG A 200 -16.65 -1.65 24.37
CA ARG A 200 -17.50 -2.71 24.92
C ARG A 200 -16.89 -3.38 26.16
N GLU A 201 -15.58 -3.57 26.17
CA GLU A 201 -14.87 -4.19 27.30
C GLU A 201 -14.40 -3.19 28.36
N ASN A 202 -14.63 -1.90 28.16
CA ASN A 202 -14.12 -0.80 29.00
C ASN A 202 -12.59 -0.85 29.25
N LEU A 203 -11.84 -1.45 28.31
CA LEU A 203 -10.41 -1.69 28.40
C LEU A 203 -9.76 -1.44 27.05
N PHE A 204 -8.59 -0.79 27.06
CA PHE A 204 -7.72 -0.77 25.89
C PHE A 204 -7.00 -2.13 25.77
N LYS A 205 -7.51 -2.99 24.89
CA LYS A 205 -7.08 -4.38 24.71
C LYS A 205 -6.79 -4.73 23.24
N TYR A 206 -7.60 -4.22 22.32
CA TYR A 206 -7.51 -4.48 20.88
C TYR A 206 -6.82 -3.33 20.15
N PHE A 207 -5.90 -3.65 19.24
CA PHE A 207 -5.17 -2.68 18.43
C PHE A 207 -4.86 -3.28 17.06
N VAL A 208 -4.63 -2.43 16.06
CA VAL A 208 -4.39 -2.88 14.67
C VAL A 208 -2.90 -2.87 14.34
N VAL A 209 -2.39 -3.97 13.80
CA VAL A 209 -1.03 -4.12 13.25
C VAL A 209 -1.13 -4.77 11.88
N ASP A 210 -0.54 -4.18 10.85
CA ASP A 210 -0.50 -4.73 9.48
C ASP A 210 -1.82 -5.29 8.95
N LEU A 211 -2.91 -4.52 9.13
CA LEU A 211 -4.26 -4.90 8.69
C LEU A 211 -4.88 -6.09 9.44
N GLU A 212 -4.43 -6.34 10.67
CA GLU A 212 -5.01 -7.33 11.57
C GLU A 212 -5.29 -6.72 12.94
N ILE A 213 -6.40 -7.12 13.57
CA ILE A 213 -6.67 -6.79 14.96
C ILE A 213 -5.91 -7.78 15.85
N ARG A 214 -5.04 -7.25 16.71
CA ARG A 214 -4.31 -7.98 17.73
C ARG A 214 -4.81 -7.62 19.12
N LYS A 215 -4.68 -8.57 20.03
CA LYS A 215 -5.02 -8.44 21.44
C LYS A 215 -3.75 -8.28 22.27
N MET A 216 -3.74 -7.31 23.17
CA MET A 216 -2.67 -7.17 24.16
C MET A 216 -2.82 -8.22 25.24
N SER A 217 -1.69 -8.77 25.71
CA SER A 217 -1.66 -9.66 26.87
C SER A 217 -1.97 -8.93 28.17
N HIS A 218 -1.66 -7.64 28.26
CA HIS A 218 -1.85 -6.81 29.46
C HIS A 218 -2.72 -5.59 29.11
N PRO A 219 -4.07 -5.72 29.16
CA PRO A 219 -5.00 -4.63 28.87
C PRO A 219 -4.77 -3.43 29.79
N LYS A 220 -5.05 -2.24 29.28
CA LYS A 220 -4.95 -0.99 30.06
C LYS A 220 -6.33 -0.40 30.27
N PRO A 221 -6.54 0.40 31.34
CA PRO A 221 -7.76 1.18 31.46
C PRO A 221 -7.97 2.04 30.22
N LEU A 222 -9.22 2.08 29.72
CA LEU A 222 -9.57 2.95 28.62
C LEU A 222 -9.49 4.40 29.13
N LYS A 223 -8.69 5.26 28.47
CA LYS A 223 -8.60 6.67 28.87
C LYS A 223 -9.96 7.34 28.69
N GLU A 224 -10.47 7.97 29.74
CA GLU A 224 -11.68 8.78 29.66
C GLU A 224 -11.49 9.91 28.63
N LYS A 225 -12.52 10.15 27.82
CA LYS A 225 -12.55 11.35 26.98
C LYS A 225 -12.63 12.54 27.93
N LYS A 226 -11.58 13.37 27.99
CA LYS A 226 -11.73 14.72 28.52
C LYS A 226 -12.72 15.43 27.61
N VAL A 227 -13.96 15.57 28.07
CA VAL A 227 -14.94 16.46 27.47
C VAL A 227 -14.43 17.85 27.82
N SER A 228 -13.79 18.52 26.86
CA SER A 228 -13.53 19.95 27.00
C SER A 228 -14.90 20.64 27.03
N ALA A 229 -15.26 21.16 28.20
CA ALA A 229 -16.39 22.09 28.37
C ALA A 229 -16.10 23.42 27.65
#